data_AF-A0A972DHM7-F1
#
_entry.id   AF-A0A972DHM7-F1
#
_cell.length_a   1.000
_cell.length_b   1.000
_cell.length_c   1.000
_cell.angle_alpha   90.00
_cell.angle_beta   90.00
_cell.angle_gamma   90.00
#
_symmetry.space_group_name_H-M   'P 1'
#
loop_
_entity.id
_entity.type
_entity.pdbx_description
1 polymer ?
#
loop_
_entity_poly.entity_id
_entity_poly.type
_entity_poly.pdbx_seq_one_letter_code
_entity_poly.pdbx_strand_id
1 'polypeptide(L)'
;MKRVLTLLLVLALVFSFVACTKSEQEPKGSETTKVTTGTTKGAGNTTAGTTTAEVEENPFEEFFEITWLTQLNADWRDGRWDELELEEMFNVDLQVWPEDGRNTERMAALIAAGDIPDYFFAPGAPRDPYGLFEEGITRSITLQQMKDWVPGYVEAMEKIPVGFSYNLVPGKTDEYIGFTHNNLGGCQYFYDATCINLDWLENIGYGFDEDQLVPVKMVVEGYEKFNDNIFFTEGNFTFEEMNDMLRKFTEDDPDGNGIDDTYGMLYLIESAWTNMTQEGLFGFVHDLNYLYKDPNTGDIVPKYAYTPYRDYLAWVSENLTKGYMVPRPGVEGWVAEYQAMSATNKYGIYGVNGGGYLSLNSDTYRVYPPQNILLTVDEDARFVIGPMFRGPEGKLVDMTYNIDPYGTGLYRVQMIGAQVDDAKLERICRILQYTTFSSLDNWIRYKEGIEGIHWKWAGEPYISTRLATPTAELPEEYRGQLNVFGLWNYPSTVQFQIDNAVKNGYWSYMAYMHANGLFEKYALNPLKYTAEAYMGRELYAEYVKDKAEIDAQLNPIINDFKNRALAGEISNFSQEWQQYIDQLYANGLQTMIDKYYNNPEFKDYDPGLKFKLKE
;
A
#
# COMPACT_ATOMS: atom_id res chain seq x y z
N MET A 1 -14.04 -3.56 -46.50
CA MET A 1 -12.83 -2.75 -46.20
C MET A 1 -12.59 -2.43 -44.72
N LYS A 2 -13.51 -2.70 -43.77
CA LYS A 2 -13.25 -2.59 -42.32
C LYS A 2 -12.91 -3.91 -41.60
N ARG A 3 -12.87 -5.05 -42.30
CA ARG A 3 -12.50 -6.37 -41.75
C ARG A 3 -11.15 -6.91 -42.26
N VAL A 4 -10.49 -6.20 -43.17
CA VAL A 4 -9.16 -6.54 -43.69
C VAL A 4 -8.07 -5.68 -43.03
N LEU A 5 -8.42 -4.52 -42.46
CA LEU A 5 -7.49 -3.69 -41.68
C LEU A 5 -7.24 -4.25 -40.26
N THR A 6 -8.24 -4.91 -39.65
CA THR A 6 -8.12 -5.46 -38.29
C THR A 6 -7.26 -6.72 -38.24
N LEU A 7 -7.18 -7.47 -39.35
CA LEU A 7 -6.32 -8.66 -39.48
C LEU A 7 -4.86 -8.32 -39.83
N LEU A 8 -4.59 -7.11 -40.33
CA LEU A 8 -3.24 -6.59 -40.60
C LEU A 8 -2.61 -5.87 -39.38
N LEU A 9 -3.42 -5.48 -38.39
CA LEU A 9 -2.95 -4.91 -37.12
C LEU A 9 -2.67 -5.98 -36.05
N VAL A 10 -3.29 -7.16 -36.16
CA VAL A 10 -3.06 -8.30 -35.24
C VAL A 10 -1.85 -9.16 -35.67
N LEU A 11 -1.35 -8.99 -36.91
CA LEU A 11 -0.15 -9.69 -37.41
C LEU A 11 1.14 -8.84 -37.37
N ALA A 12 1.07 -7.61 -36.85
CA ALA A 12 2.21 -6.68 -36.73
C ALA A 12 2.69 -6.46 -35.28
N LEU A 13 2.12 -7.20 -34.31
CA LEU A 13 2.46 -7.14 -32.88
C LEU A 13 3.17 -8.40 -32.37
N VAL A 14 3.54 -9.30 -33.28
CA VAL A 14 4.38 -10.47 -33.00
C VAL A 14 5.62 -10.33 -33.89
N PHE A 15 6.74 -9.91 -33.29
CA PHE A 15 8.14 -9.93 -33.75
C PHE A 15 8.85 -8.63 -33.38
N SER A 16 9.28 -8.52 -32.12
CA SER A 16 10.37 -7.63 -31.72
C SER A 16 11.07 -8.16 -30.47
N PHE A 17 11.56 -9.40 -30.55
CA PHE A 17 12.73 -9.82 -29.80
C PHE A 17 13.69 -10.51 -30.79
N VAL A 18 14.97 -10.17 -30.65
CA VAL A 18 16.16 -10.80 -31.27
C VAL A 18 16.54 -10.34 -32.68
N ALA A 19 17.56 -9.46 -32.75
CA ALA A 19 18.78 -9.55 -33.56
C ALA A 19 19.50 -8.19 -33.47
N CYS A 20 20.77 -8.07 -33.10
CA CYS A 20 21.87 -8.49 -33.95
C CYS A 20 23.12 -8.90 -33.14
N THR A 21 23.44 -10.18 -33.17
CA THR A 21 24.81 -10.69 -33.20
C THR A 21 25.37 -10.58 -34.62
N LYS A 22 26.64 -10.22 -34.77
CA LYS A 22 27.40 -10.42 -36.01
C LYS A 22 28.80 -10.98 -35.71
N SER A 23 28.88 -12.30 -35.84
CA SER A 23 29.91 -13.16 -36.46
C SER A 23 31.41 -12.82 -36.39
N GLU A 24 32.11 -13.75 -35.73
CA GLU A 24 33.27 -14.56 -36.16
C GLU A 24 34.58 -13.90 -36.64
N GLN A 25 35.65 -14.21 -35.90
CA GLN A 25 36.87 -14.79 -36.49
C GLN A 25 37.63 -15.64 -35.46
N GLU A 26 37.70 -16.96 -35.71
CA GLU A 26 38.73 -17.87 -35.18
C GLU A 26 40.05 -17.67 -35.95
N PRO A 27 41.22 -17.97 -35.34
CA PRO A 27 41.83 -19.27 -35.64
C PRO A 27 42.60 -19.97 -34.49
N LYS A 28 42.35 -21.29 -34.39
CA LYS A 28 43.30 -22.42 -34.26
C LYS A 28 44.53 -22.32 -33.32
N GLY A 29 44.44 -23.07 -32.21
CA GLY A 29 45.22 -24.29 -31.94
C GLY A 29 46.73 -24.22 -31.70
N SER A 30 47.18 -24.68 -30.52
CA SER A 30 48.28 -25.65 -30.41
C SER A 30 48.35 -26.27 -29.02
N GLU A 31 48.66 -27.55 -29.05
CA GLU A 31 48.80 -28.57 -28.01
C GLU A 31 50.05 -28.42 -27.10
N THR A 32 49.91 -28.95 -25.87
CA THR A 32 50.92 -29.49 -24.93
C THR A 32 52.10 -28.63 -24.46
N THR A 33 52.36 -28.63 -23.14
CA THR A 33 53.36 -29.53 -22.50
C THR A 33 53.41 -29.28 -20.98
N LYS A 34 53.25 -30.35 -20.17
CA LYS A 34 53.64 -30.40 -18.76
C LYS A 34 55.17 -30.42 -18.66
N VAL A 35 55.76 -29.54 -17.85
CA VAL A 35 57.10 -29.77 -17.26
C VAL A 35 57.08 -29.41 -15.78
N THR A 36 57.41 -30.42 -14.99
CA THR A 36 57.67 -30.42 -13.55
C THR A 36 59.14 -30.10 -13.29
N THR A 37 59.44 -29.21 -12.36
CA THR A 37 60.59 -29.18 -11.40
C THR A 37 60.55 -27.80 -10.73
N GLY A 38 60.47 -27.63 -9.41
CA GLY A 38 61.11 -28.34 -8.32
C GLY A 38 62.20 -27.44 -7.75
N THR A 39 61.96 -26.76 -6.62
CA THR A 39 63.05 -26.28 -5.76
C THR A 39 62.60 -26.24 -4.30
N THR A 40 63.42 -26.88 -3.47
CA THR A 40 63.22 -27.18 -2.05
C THR A 40 63.68 -26.09 -1.09
N LYS A 41 63.13 -26.20 0.13
CA LYS A 41 63.75 -26.05 1.47
C LYS A 41 63.61 -24.71 2.20
N GLY A 42 63.04 -24.82 3.42
CA GLY A 42 63.21 -23.87 4.50
C GLY A 42 62.27 -24.14 5.67
N ALA A 43 62.53 -25.21 6.44
CA ALA A 43 61.83 -25.45 7.71
C ALA A 43 62.26 -24.40 8.75
N GLY A 44 61.30 -23.64 9.25
CA GLY A 44 61.44 -22.75 10.39
C GLY A 44 60.26 -22.98 11.33
N ASN A 45 60.52 -23.63 12.45
CA ASN A 45 59.58 -23.81 13.54
C ASN A 45 59.28 -22.45 14.18
N THR A 46 58.02 -22.01 14.12
CA THR A 46 57.48 -21.01 15.04
C THR A 46 56.11 -21.49 15.49
N THR A 47 56.06 -21.84 16.77
CA THR A 47 54.88 -22.25 17.52
C THR A 47 53.95 -21.05 17.67
N ALA A 48 52.80 -21.07 17.00
CA ALA A 48 51.68 -20.18 17.27
C ALA A 48 50.52 -21.04 17.79
N GLY A 49 50.04 -20.70 18.97
CA GLY A 49 49.03 -21.44 19.70
C GLY A 49 47.76 -21.62 18.86
N THR A 50 47.35 -22.87 18.71
CA THR A 50 46.00 -23.23 18.28
C THR A 50 45.06 -22.81 19.40
N THR A 51 44.41 -21.65 19.24
CA THR A 51 43.12 -21.43 19.90
C THR A 51 42.15 -22.34 19.18
N THR A 52 41.84 -23.48 19.80
CA THR A 52 40.74 -24.34 19.39
C THR A 52 39.49 -23.48 19.48
N ALA A 53 38.98 -22.99 18.34
CA ALA A 53 37.60 -22.58 18.26
C ALA A 53 36.78 -23.83 18.58
N GLU A 54 35.93 -23.75 19.61
CA GLU A 54 34.85 -24.72 19.75
C GLU A 54 34.12 -24.77 18.41
N VAL A 55 34.08 -25.95 17.79
CA VAL A 55 33.15 -26.21 16.70
C VAL A 55 31.79 -26.14 17.36
N GLU A 56 31.09 -25.02 17.19
CA GLU A 56 29.69 -24.90 17.56
C GLU A 56 28.98 -26.01 16.76
N GLU A 57 28.51 -27.04 17.45
CA GLU A 57 27.81 -28.16 16.84
C GLU A 57 26.59 -27.56 16.14
N ASN A 58 26.49 -27.70 14.81
CA ASN A 58 25.36 -27.14 14.07
C ASN A 58 24.08 -27.74 14.69
N PRO A 59 23.16 -26.92 15.26
CA PRO A 59 21.98 -27.43 15.96
C PRO A 59 21.01 -28.18 15.03
N PHE A 60 21.30 -28.20 13.73
CA PHE A 60 20.52 -28.80 12.67
C PHE A 60 21.21 -30.05 12.10
N GLU A 61 21.18 -31.17 12.84
CA GLU A 61 21.79 -32.44 12.38
C GLU A 61 21.13 -33.01 11.10
N GLU A 62 19.82 -32.82 10.92
CA GLU A 62 19.09 -33.30 9.75
C GLU A 62 19.19 -32.31 8.58
N PHE A 63 19.48 -32.84 7.39
CA PHE A 63 19.59 -32.10 6.14
C PHE A 63 18.28 -32.17 5.35
N PHE A 64 17.83 -31.04 4.81
CA PHE A 64 16.61 -30.95 4.01
C PHE A 64 16.88 -30.27 2.66
N GLU A 65 16.30 -30.83 1.60
CA GLU A 65 16.03 -30.11 0.36
C GLU A 65 14.67 -29.40 0.51
N ILE A 66 14.64 -28.08 0.28
CA ILE A 66 13.47 -27.22 0.45
C ILE A 66 13.20 -26.47 -0.85
N THR A 67 12.04 -26.73 -1.46
CA THR A 67 11.59 -25.98 -2.63
C THR A 67 10.88 -24.68 -2.25
N TRP A 68 11.22 -23.59 -2.94
CA TRP A 68 10.70 -22.25 -2.62
C TRP A 68 10.15 -21.53 -3.85
N LEU A 69 9.02 -20.83 -3.69
CA LEU A 69 8.44 -20.00 -4.75
C LEU A 69 7.94 -18.66 -4.21
N THR A 70 8.19 -17.58 -4.94
CA THR A 70 7.68 -16.25 -4.59
C THR A 70 7.25 -15.47 -5.85
N GLN A 71 6.74 -14.27 -5.68
CA GLN A 71 6.44 -13.37 -6.81
C GLN A 71 7.70 -12.75 -7.38
N LEU A 72 7.63 -12.21 -8.61
CA LEU A 72 8.70 -11.39 -9.22
C LEU A 72 10.06 -12.11 -9.26
N ASN A 73 10.05 -13.45 -9.37
CA ASN A 73 11.23 -14.30 -9.22
C ASN A 73 11.65 -15.03 -10.52
N ALA A 74 11.09 -14.63 -11.67
CA ALA A 74 11.36 -15.27 -12.95
C ALA A 74 12.83 -15.13 -13.41
N ASP A 75 13.58 -14.19 -12.85
CA ASP A 75 14.99 -13.95 -13.14
C ASP A 75 15.96 -14.55 -12.11
N TRP A 76 15.46 -15.42 -11.22
CA TRP A 76 16.28 -16.10 -10.20
C TRP A 76 17.53 -16.78 -10.79
N ARG A 77 18.58 -16.81 -9.98
CA ARG A 77 19.89 -17.38 -10.28
C ARG A 77 20.31 -18.28 -9.12
N ASP A 78 20.58 -19.53 -9.45
CA ASP A 78 21.13 -20.54 -8.55
C ASP A 78 22.53 -20.13 -8.05
N GLY A 79 22.82 -20.41 -6.79
CA GLY A 79 24.06 -20.01 -6.11
C GLY A 79 24.08 -18.54 -5.71
N ARG A 80 22.91 -17.93 -5.43
CA ARG A 80 22.84 -16.53 -5.01
C ARG A 80 23.43 -16.36 -3.61
N TRP A 81 23.90 -15.15 -3.28
CA TRP A 81 24.57 -14.88 -2.00
C TRP A 81 23.74 -15.27 -0.77
N ASP A 82 22.43 -15.04 -0.80
CA ASP A 82 21.53 -15.32 0.32
C ASP A 82 21.09 -16.78 0.38
N GLU A 83 20.97 -17.44 -0.76
CA GLU A 83 20.78 -18.89 -0.86
C GLU A 83 21.96 -19.62 -0.19
N LEU A 84 23.19 -19.38 -0.66
CA LEU A 84 24.39 -20.05 -0.16
C LEU A 84 24.63 -19.79 1.34
N GLU A 85 24.39 -18.56 1.79
CA GLU A 85 24.54 -18.18 3.20
C GLU A 85 23.52 -18.92 4.08
N LEU A 86 22.26 -18.99 3.65
CA LEU A 86 21.21 -19.68 4.41
C LEU A 86 21.38 -21.21 4.36
N GLU A 87 21.82 -21.77 3.24
CA GLU A 87 22.14 -23.20 3.12
C GLU A 87 23.21 -23.64 4.11
N GLU A 88 24.32 -22.89 4.19
CA GLU A 88 25.40 -23.15 5.14
C GLU A 88 24.91 -23.02 6.59
N MET A 89 24.20 -21.93 6.91
CA MET A 89 23.73 -21.66 8.27
C MET A 89 22.72 -22.68 8.77
N PHE A 90 21.80 -23.10 7.90
CA PHE A 90 20.66 -23.92 8.28
C PHE A 90 20.84 -25.39 7.90
N ASN A 91 21.94 -25.81 7.29
CA ASN A 91 22.15 -27.19 6.82
C ASN A 91 21.01 -27.67 5.92
N VAL A 92 20.76 -26.92 4.85
CA VAL A 92 19.70 -27.19 3.85
C VAL A 92 20.23 -26.98 2.44
N ASP A 93 19.44 -27.40 1.45
CA ASP A 93 19.57 -27.04 0.04
C ASP A 93 18.27 -26.36 -0.40
N LEU A 94 18.38 -25.10 -0.86
CA LEU A 94 17.26 -24.22 -1.16
C LEU A 94 16.98 -24.19 -2.66
N GLN A 95 16.06 -25.04 -3.10
CA GLN A 95 15.66 -25.16 -4.50
C GLN A 95 14.61 -24.10 -4.88
N VAL A 96 15.07 -22.88 -5.19
CA VAL A 96 14.18 -21.76 -5.53
C VAL A 96 13.74 -21.82 -6.99
N TRP A 97 12.43 -21.78 -7.23
CA TRP A 97 11.88 -21.87 -8.59
C TRP A 97 12.02 -20.52 -9.31
N PRO A 98 12.61 -20.47 -10.52
CA PRO A 98 12.72 -19.25 -11.33
C PRO A 98 11.37 -18.94 -12.02
N GLU A 99 10.33 -18.76 -11.22
CA GLU A 99 8.95 -18.57 -11.63
C GLU A 99 8.38 -17.32 -10.95
N ASP A 100 7.46 -16.62 -11.63
CA ASP A 100 6.72 -15.53 -10.98
C ASP A 100 5.40 -16.06 -10.42
N GLY A 101 5.28 -16.10 -9.09
CA GLY A 101 4.06 -16.50 -8.38
C GLY A 101 2.79 -15.74 -8.76
N ARG A 102 2.89 -14.61 -9.49
CA ARG A 102 1.76 -13.84 -10.01
C ARG A 102 1.25 -14.36 -11.36
N ASN A 103 2.02 -15.21 -12.05
CA ASN A 103 1.65 -15.75 -13.34
C ASN A 103 0.56 -16.81 -13.19
N THR A 104 -0.68 -16.44 -13.51
CA THR A 104 -1.86 -17.28 -13.28
C THR A 104 -1.84 -18.59 -14.07
N GLU A 105 -1.45 -18.55 -15.35
CA GLU A 105 -1.38 -19.74 -16.20
C GLU A 105 -0.31 -20.72 -15.69
N ARG A 106 0.84 -20.18 -15.28
CA ARG A 106 1.95 -20.99 -14.78
C ARG A 106 1.63 -21.62 -13.43
N MET A 107 1.07 -20.86 -12.49
CA MET A 107 0.69 -21.38 -11.16
C MET A 107 -0.41 -22.44 -11.27
N ALA A 108 -1.40 -22.22 -12.15
CA ALA A 108 -2.42 -23.22 -12.43
C ALA A 108 -1.85 -24.52 -13.01
N ALA A 109 -0.87 -24.42 -13.93
CA ALA A 109 -0.21 -25.59 -14.52
C ALA A 109 0.60 -26.41 -13.50
N LEU A 110 1.36 -25.73 -12.62
CA LEU A 110 2.14 -26.38 -11.56
C LEU A 110 1.24 -27.12 -10.57
N ILE A 111 0.21 -26.43 -10.07
CA ILE A 111 -0.75 -27.02 -9.11
C ILE A 111 -1.50 -28.20 -9.75
N ALA A 112 -1.92 -28.08 -11.01
CA ALA A 112 -2.59 -29.17 -11.72
C ALA A 112 -1.68 -30.39 -11.98
N ALA A 113 -0.37 -30.18 -12.09
CA ALA A 113 0.63 -31.25 -12.23
C ALA A 113 0.94 -31.95 -10.89
N GLY A 114 0.54 -31.36 -9.76
CA GLY A 114 0.96 -31.81 -8.42
C GLY A 114 2.34 -31.32 -8.02
N ASP A 115 2.91 -30.38 -8.77
CA ASP A 115 4.20 -29.74 -8.48
C ASP A 115 3.96 -28.61 -7.47
N ILE A 116 3.95 -28.95 -6.18
CA ILE A 116 3.69 -28.02 -5.08
C ILE A 116 5.01 -27.68 -4.38
N PRO A 117 5.43 -26.39 -4.28
CA PRO A 117 6.59 -26.00 -3.49
C PRO A 117 6.40 -26.29 -2.01
N ASP A 118 7.49 -26.50 -1.26
CA ASP A 118 7.44 -26.69 0.19
C ASP A 118 6.96 -25.40 0.88
N TYR A 119 7.46 -24.25 0.45
CA TYR A 119 7.00 -22.94 0.92
C TYR A 119 6.81 -21.97 -0.23
N PHE A 120 5.67 -21.26 -0.26
CA PHE A 120 5.39 -20.41 -1.41
C PHE A 120 4.47 -19.22 -1.18
N PHE A 121 4.66 -18.20 -2.03
CA PHE A 121 3.73 -17.10 -2.24
C PHE A 121 3.31 -17.03 -3.71
N ALA A 122 2.05 -17.41 -4.00
CA ALA A 122 1.54 -17.53 -5.36
C ALA A 122 0.21 -16.79 -5.57
N PRO A 123 0.22 -15.46 -5.74
CA PRO A 123 -1.00 -14.70 -6.03
C PRO A 123 -1.76 -15.12 -7.29
N GLY A 124 -1.08 -15.81 -8.21
CA GLY A 124 -1.65 -16.36 -9.44
C GLY A 124 -2.30 -17.75 -9.27
N ALA A 125 -2.34 -18.32 -8.07
CA ALA A 125 -2.93 -19.64 -7.87
C ALA A 125 -4.42 -19.70 -8.29
N PRO A 126 -4.91 -20.85 -8.78
CA PRO A 126 -6.26 -20.99 -9.33
C PRO A 126 -7.37 -21.01 -8.25
N ARG A 127 -6.99 -21.15 -6.98
CA ARG A 127 -7.85 -21.14 -5.80
C ARG A 127 -7.27 -20.18 -4.78
N ASP A 128 -8.13 -19.60 -3.94
CA ASP A 128 -7.67 -18.82 -2.80
C ASP A 128 -7.01 -19.71 -1.74
N PRO A 129 -6.32 -19.14 -0.73
CA PRO A 129 -5.61 -19.93 0.27
C PRO A 129 -6.50 -20.94 1.01
N TYR A 130 -7.77 -20.59 1.27
CA TYR A 130 -8.72 -21.51 1.88
C TYR A 130 -9.08 -22.67 0.95
N GLY A 131 -9.36 -22.40 -0.34
CA GLY A 131 -9.63 -23.43 -1.32
C GLY A 131 -8.45 -24.37 -1.53
N LEU A 132 -7.21 -23.86 -1.52
CA LEU A 132 -6.00 -24.70 -1.60
C LEU A 132 -5.85 -25.61 -0.37
N PHE A 133 -6.18 -25.10 0.82
CA PHE A 133 -6.18 -25.91 2.05
C PHE A 133 -7.29 -26.98 2.02
N GLU A 134 -8.51 -26.61 1.63
CA GLU A 134 -9.65 -27.53 1.52
C GLU A 134 -9.42 -28.64 0.49
N GLU A 135 -8.69 -28.36 -0.60
CA GLU A 135 -8.30 -29.34 -1.62
C GLU A 135 -7.08 -30.20 -1.21
N GLY A 136 -6.48 -29.95 -0.05
CA GLY A 136 -5.33 -30.70 0.46
C GLY A 136 -4.02 -30.40 -0.28
N ILE A 137 -3.93 -29.25 -0.97
CA ILE A 137 -2.73 -28.78 -1.66
C ILE A 137 -1.75 -28.16 -0.67
N THR A 138 -2.28 -27.51 0.37
CA THR A 138 -1.49 -26.87 1.44
C THR A 138 -1.79 -27.50 2.79
N ARG A 139 -0.84 -27.39 3.73
CA ARG A 139 -1.04 -27.73 5.15
C ARG A 139 -1.16 -26.48 6.00
N SER A 140 -1.74 -26.65 7.18
CA SER A 140 -1.79 -25.64 8.24
C SER A 140 -0.55 -25.65 9.13
N ILE A 141 -0.45 -24.62 9.97
CA ILE A 141 0.50 -24.48 11.06
C ILE A 141 -0.23 -24.01 12.33
N THR A 142 0.08 -24.64 13.47
CA THR A 142 -0.54 -24.30 14.76
C THR A 142 0.12 -23.09 15.42
N LEU A 143 -0.62 -22.38 16.27
CA LEU A 143 -0.08 -21.28 17.07
C LEU A 143 1.08 -21.74 17.96
N GLN A 144 1.05 -22.97 18.47
CA GLN A 144 2.14 -23.50 19.29
C GLN A 144 3.41 -23.69 18.45
N GLN A 145 3.29 -24.26 17.25
CA GLN A 145 4.40 -24.35 16.29
C GLN A 145 4.96 -22.97 15.94
N MET A 146 4.11 -21.96 15.70
CA MET A 146 4.58 -20.60 15.46
C MET A 146 5.35 -20.03 16.65
N LYS A 147 4.86 -20.22 17.89
CA LYS A 147 5.55 -19.79 19.12
C LYS A 147 6.92 -20.44 19.27
N ASP A 148 7.01 -21.73 18.96
CA ASP A 148 8.22 -22.50 19.17
C ASP A 148 9.25 -22.25 18.07
N TRP A 149 8.81 -22.07 16.82
CA TRP A 149 9.68 -22.06 15.64
C TRP A 149 9.93 -20.67 15.05
N VAL A 150 8.96 -19.75 15.13
CA VAL A 150 9.03 -18.38 14.61
C VAL A 150 8.37 -17.38 15.58
N PRO A 151 8.86 -17.28 16.82
CA PRO A 151 8.24 -16.48 17.88
C PRO A 151 8.06 -15.01 17.50
N GLY A 152 8.96 -14.42 16.71
CA GLY A 152 8.86 -13.03 16.28
C GLY A 152 7.59 -12.72 15.48
N TYR A 153 7.07 -13.69 14.73
CA TYR A 153 5.78 -13.54 14.04
C TYR A 153 4.61 -13.48 15.03
N VAL A 154 4.66 -14.28 16.09
CA VAL A 154 3.66 -14.25 17.16
C VAL A 154 3.74 -12.95 17.94
N GLU A 155 4.93 -12.48 18.30
CA GLU A 155 5.16 -11.18 18.95
C GLU A 155 4.60 -10.02 18.12
N ALA A 156 4.74 -10.06 16.78
CA ALA A 156 4.15 -9.07 15.89
C ALA A 156 2.60 -9.08 15.93
N MET A 157 1.99 -10.28 16.00
CA MET A 157 0.53 -10.41 16.20
C MET A 157 0.09 -9.95 17.60
N GLU A 158 0.88 -10.15 18.64
CA GLU A 158 0.56 -9.68 20.00
C GLU A 158 0.51 -8.16 20.12
N LYS A 159 1.33 -7.43 19.34
CA LYS A 159 1.28 -5.96 19.27
C LYS A 159 -0.06 -5.45 18.69
N ILE A 160 -0.68 -6.21 17.78
CA ILE A 160 -1.94 -5.86 17.12
C ILE A 160 -2.83 -7.12 17.06
N PRO A 161 -3.51 -7.45 18.18
CA PRO A 161 -4.11 -8.77 18.39
C PRO A 161 -5.16 -9.22 17.36
N VAL A 162 -5.73 -8.31 16.58
CA VAL A 162 -6.64 -8.68 15.49
C VAL A 162 -5.97 -9.63 14.48
N GLY A 163 -4.63 -9.61 14.38
CA GLY A 163 -3.86 -10.54 13.55
C GLY A 163 -4.16 -12.02 13.81
N PHE A 164 -4.44 -12.39 15.06
CA PHE A 164 -4.80 -13.77 15.42
C PHE A 164 -6.15 -14.22 14.84
N SER A 165 -6.97 -13.30 14.35
CA SER A 165 -8.28 -13.58 13.76
C SER A 165 -8.22 -13.78 12.24
N TYR A 166 -7.07 -13.53 11.60
CA TYR A 166 -6.90 -13.67 10.15
C TYR A 166 -6.43 -15.08 9.78
N ASN A 167 -6.99 -15.62 8.69
CA ASN A 167 -6.54 -16.86 8.03
C ASN A 167 -6.50 -18.10 8.96
N LEU A 168 -7.45 -18.18 9.89
CA LEU A 168 -7.66 -19.35 10.76
C LEU A 168 -8.22 -20.52 9.96
N VAL A 169 -7.78 -21.74 10.27
CA VAL A 169 -8.45 -22.95 9.80
C VAL A 169 -9.93 -22.90 10.24
N PRO A 170 -10.89 -23.18 9.34
CA PRO A 170 -12.32 -23.13 9.70
C PRO A 170 -12.64 -23.96 10.95
N GLY A 171 -13.31 -23.33 11.92
CA GLY A 171 -13.68 -23.96 13.20
C GLY A 171 -12.54 -24.08 14.23
N LYS A 172 -11.38 -23.48 13.97
CA LYS A 172 -10.22 -23.43 14.89
C LYS A 172 -9.96 -22.01 15.36
N THR A 173 -9.22 -21.89 16.46
CA THR A 173 -8.83 -20.61 17.06
C THR A 173 -7.31 -20.45 17.20
N ASP A 174 -6.56 -21.51 16.92
CA ASP A 174 -5.13 -21.64 17.21
C ASP A 174 -4.38 -22.37 16.07
N GLU A 175 -4.95 -22.37 14.88
CA GLU A 175 -4.41 -23.06 13.70
C GLU A 175 -4.69 -22.23 12.44
N TYR A 176 -3.67 -22.05 11.61
CA TYR A 176 -3.68 -21.11 10.48
C TYR A 176 -3.35 -21.82 9.18
N ILE A 177 -3.96 -21.39 8.08
CA ILE A 177 -3.72 -21.95 6.73
C ILE A 177 -2.40 -21.47 6.09
N GLY A 178 -1.64 -20.64 6.80
CA GLY A 178 -0.39 -20.05 6.33
C GLY A 178 0.01 -18.85 7.18
N PHE A 179 1.02 -18.11 6.73
CA PHE A 179 1.47 -16.89 7.38
C PHE A 179 0.83 -15.67 6.70
N THR A 180 0.13 -14.87 7.50
CA THR A 180 -0.52 -13.64 7.05
C THR A 180 0.52 -12.53 6.90
N HIS A 181 0.44 -11.79 5.80
CA HIS A 181 1.24 -10.59 5.62
C HIS A 181 0.93 -9.57 6.71
N ASN A 182 1.97 -8.93 7.23
CA ASN A 182 1.85 -7.80 8.15
C ASN A 182 2.45 -6.55 7.48
N ASN A 183 1.62 -5.54 7.21
CA ASN A 183 2.03 -4.25 6.69
C ASN A 183 1.57 -3.11 7.60
N LEU A 184 2.33 -2.86 8.67
CA LEU A 184 2.04 -1.81 9.63
C LEU A 184 2.11 -0.42 9.02
N GLY A 185 3.07 -0.17 8.11
CA GLY A 185 3.22 1.11 7.43
C GLY A 185 1.93 1.55 6.69
N GLY A 186 1.20 0.60 6.09
CA GLY A 186 -0.07 0.92 5.43
C GLY A 186 -1.20 1.36 6.37
N CYS A 187 -1.14 1.02 7.66
CA CYS A 187 -2.08 1.51 8.66
C CYS A 187 -1.70 2.89 9.22
N GLN A 188 -0.51 3.37 8.90
CA GLN A 188 0.08 4.61 9.39
C GLN A 188 0.25 5.64 8.26
N TYR A 189 -0.49 5.44 7.18
CA TYR A 189 -0.40 6.21 5.95
C TYR A 189 -1.80 6.66 5.51
N PHE A 190 -1.95 7.95 5.23
CA PHE A 190 -3.11 8.47 4.50
C PHE A 190 -2.81 8.53 3.01
N TYR A 191 -3.75 8.04 2.22
CA TYR A 191 -3.54 7.91 0.79
C TYR A 191 -3.69 9.24 0.05
N ASP A 192 -4.57 10.12 0.53
CA ASP A 192 -4.71 11.49 0.05
C ASP A 192 -4.23 12.55 1.04
N ALA A 193 -4.09 13.76 0.53
CA ALA A 193 -3.87 14.98 1.29
C ALA A 193 -4.54 16.14 0.57
N THR A 194 -4.95 17.16 1.31
CA THR A 194 -5.43 18.41 0.73
C THR A 194 -4.24 19.29 0.37
N CYS A 195 -4.23 19.84 -0.85
CA CYS A 195 -3.23 20.77 -1.36
C CYS A 195 -3.92 22.07 -1.80
N ILE A 196 -3.39 23.23 -1.41
CA ILE A 196 -3.90 24.54 -1.81
C ILE A 196 -2.81 25.27 -2.60
N ASN A 197 -3.16 25.95 -3.69
CA ASN A 197 -2.28 26.91 -4.34
C ASN A 197 -2.08 28.11 -3.38
N LEU A 198 -0.88 28.22 -2.82
CA LEU A 198 -0.55 29.18 -1.77
C LEU A 198 -0.55 30.62 -2.31
N ASP A 199 -0.07 30.83 -3.53
CA ASP A 199 -0.10 32.16 -4.15
C ASP A 199 -1.54 32.66 -4.33
N TRP A 200 -2.42 31.76 -4.78
CA TRP A 200 -3.84 32.08 -4.91
C TRP A 200 -4.48 32.36 -3.56
N LEU A 201 -4.16 31.55 -2.55
CA LEU A 201 -4.69 31.72 -1.19
C LEU A 201 -4.35 33.11 -0.64
N GLU A 202 -3.09 33.55 -0.80
CA GLU A 202 -2.60 34.88 -0.44
C GLU A 202 -3.32 35.99 -1.23
N ASN A 203 -3.50 35.82 -2.54
CA ASN A 203 -4.19 36.79 -3.39
C ASN A 203 -5.65 37.01 -2.99
N ILE A 204 -6.34 35.98 -2.51
CA ILE A 204 -7.74 36.10 -2.07
C ILE A 204 -7.89 36.57 -0.60
N GLY A 205 -6.77 36.81 0.08
CA GLY A 205 -6.72 37.40 1.43
C GLY A 205 -6.61 36.41 2.58
N TYR A 206 -6.33 35.13 2.31
CA TYR A 206 -6.02 34.12 3.32
C TYR A 206 -4.52 33.79 3.29
N GLY A 207 -3.99 33.08 4.28
CA GLY A 207 -2.58 32.71 4.26
C GLY A 207 -2.13 32.08 5.56
N PHE A 208 -0.82 31.88 5.65
CA PHE A 208 -0.15 31.32 6.82
C PHE A 208 0.99 32.23 7.23
N ASP A 209 1.26 32.27 8.53
CA ASP A 209 2.50 32.89 9.01
C ASP A 209 3.69 32.02 8.55
N GLU A 210 4.82 32.65 8.18
CA GLU A 210 5.99 31.94 7.64
C GLU A 210 6.53 30.86 8.58
N ASP A 211 6.38 31.04 9.90
CA ASP A 211 6.83 30.09 10.91
C ASP A 211 5.93 28.84 11.04
N GLN A 212 4.75 28.86 10.42
CA GLN A 212 3.82 27.72 10.33
C GLN A 212 4.07 26.84 9.10
N LEU A 213 4.92 27.29 8.17
CA LEU A 213 5.20 26.59 6.92
C LEU A 213 6.47 25.76 7.05
N VAL A 214 6.32 24.44 6.89
CA VAL A 214 7.45 23.50 6.87
C VAL A 214 7.79 23.17 5.41
N PRO A 215 8.96 23.57 4.88
CA PRO A 215 9.29 23.32 3.48
C PRO A 215 9.52 21.83 3.21
N VAL A 216 9.11 21.39 2.02
CA VAL A 216 9.42 20.07 1.49
C VAL A 216 10.85 20.07 0.97
N LYS A 217 11.61 19.02 1.29
CA LYS A 217 12.91 18.79 0.67
C LYS A 217 12.83 17.65 -0.33
N MET A 218 13.02 17.96 -1.60
CA MET A 218 13.02 16.98 -2.68
C MET A 218 14.14 15.96 -2.46
N VAL A 219 13.78 14.69 -2.64
CA VAL A 219 14.70 13.54 -2.47
C VAL A 219 15.28 13.05 -3.80
N VAL A 220 14.82 13.60 -4.92
CA VAL A 220 15.29 13.27 -6.27
C VAL A 220 16.32 14.32 -6.71
N GLU A 221 17.52 13.87 -7.05
CA GLU A 221 18.62 14.72 -7.52
C GLU A 221 18.19 15.54 -8.76
N GLY A 222 18.55 16.83 -8.78
CA GLY A 222 18.25 17.75 -9.87
C GLY A 222 16.92 18.49 -9.76
N TYR A 223 16.13 18.21 -8.71
CA TYR A 223 14.85 18.86 -8.44
C TYR A 223 14.87 19.77 -7.19
N GLU A 224 16.06 20.10 -6.69
CA GLU A 224 16.23 20.91 -5.47
C GLU A 224 15.63 22.31 -5.59
N LYS A 225 15.44 22.81 -6.83
CA LYS A 225 14.77 24.08 -7.08
C LYS A 225 13.33 24.14 -6.53
N PHE A 226 12.67 22.99 -6.37
CA PHE A 226 11.30 22.91 -5.86
C PHE A 226 11.20 22.82 -4.33
N ASN A 227 12.33 22.92 -3.61
CA ASN A 227 12.32 22.89 -2.15
C ASN A 227 11.59 24.09 -1.52
N ASP A 228 11.47 25.19 -2.27
CA ASP A 228 10.81 26.42 -1.83
C ASP A 228 9.39 26.58 -2.42
N ASN A 229 8.89 25.55 -3.10
CA ASN A 229 7.57 25.58 -3.76
C ASN A 229 6.48 24.82 -3.00
N ILE A 230 6.84 23.87 -2.14
CA ILE A 230 5.85 23.03 -1.45
C ILE A 230 6.11 23.10 0.05
N PHE A 231 5.03 23.31 0.80
CA PHE A 231 5.07 23.43 2.26
C PHE A 231 4.06 22.50 2.91
N PHE A 232 4.31 22.09 4.15
CA PHE A 232 3.34 21.46 5.03
C PHE A 232 2.85 22.42 6.10
N THR A 233 1.56 22.35 6.42
CA THR A 233 0.97 23.06 7.58
C THR A 233 -0.33 22.38 8.06
N GLU A 234 -0.88 22.83 9.20
CA GLU A 234 -2.25 22.51 9.62
C GLU A 234 -3.14 23.75 9.43
N GLY A 235 -3.99 23.75 8.39
CA GLY A 235 -4.69 24.97 7.97
C GLY A 235 -5.83 25.46 8.87
N ASN A 236 -6.41 24.59 9.72
CA ASN A 236 -7.49 24.89 10.69
C ASN A 236 -8.65 25.81 10.21
N PHE A 237 -8.80 26.06 8.90
CA PHE A 237 -9.82 26.95 8.35
C PHE A 237 -11.22 26.37 8.60
N THR A 238 -12.18 27.21 8.97
CA THR A 238 -13.55 26.76 9.23
C THR A 238 -14.27 26.40 7.94
N PHE A 239 -15.42 25.76 8.07
CA PHE A 239 -16.22 25.38 6.91
C PHE A 239 -16.72 26.61 6.15
N GLU A 240 -17.07 27.68 6.85
CA GLU A 240 -17.46 28.95 6.25
C GLU A 240 -16.32 29.59 5.48
N GLU A 241 -15.10 29.60 6.04
CA GLU A 241 -13.90 30.09 5.36
C GLU A 241 -13.59 29.27 4.12
N MET A 242 -13.67 27.93 4.20
CA MET A 242 -13.51 27.06 3.04
C MET A 242 -14.50 27.41 1.91
N ASN A 243 -15.78 27.61 2.25
CA ASN A 243 -16.80 27.95 1.24
C ASN A 243 -16.58 29.36 0.66
N ASP A 244 -16.09 30.32 1.45
CA ASP A 244 -15.68 31.63 0.92
C ASP A 244 -14.45 31.50 0.02
N MET A 245 -13.45 30.68 0.36
CA MET A 245 -12.30 30.40 -0.50
C MET A 245 -12.72 29.79 -1.83
N LEU A 246 -13.62 28.80 -1.84
CA LEU A 246 -14.15 28.19 -3.07
C LEU A 246 -14.79 29.24 -3.99
N ARG A 247 -15.58 30.16 -3.42
CA ARG A 247 -16.14 31.29 -4.15
C ARG A 247 -15.05 32.20 -4.69
N LYS A 248 -14.12 32.66 -3.83
CA LYS A 248 -13.07 33.63 -4.18
C LYS A 248 -12.11 33.11 -5.25
N PHE A 249 -11.73 31.84 -5.17
CA PHE A 249 -10.93 31.20 -6.22
C PHE A 249 -11.66 31.13 -7.56
N THR A 250 -12.98 31.21 -7.58
CA THR A 250 -13.78 31.21 -8.81
C THR A 250 -14.07 32.63 -9.29
N GLU A 251 -14.37 33.57 -8.40
CA GLU A 251 -14.95 34.87 -8.75
C GLU A 251 -13.99 36.06 -8.60
N ASP A 252 -12.92 35.94 -7.79
CA ASP A 252 -12.07 37.07 -7.38
C ASP A 252 -10.70 37.10 -8.13
N ASP A 253 -10.58 36.43 -9.29
CA ASP A 253 -9.38 36.42 -10.17
C ASP A 253 -8.07 36.10 -9.41
N PRO A 254 -7.97 34.91 -8.76
CA PRO A 254 -6.85 34.58 -7.89
C PRO A 254 -5.50 34.49 -8.61
N ASP A 255 -5.49 34.28 -9.94
CA ASP A 255 -4.27 34.25 -10.75
C ASP A 255 -3.94 35.60 -11.41
N GLY A 256 -4.80 36.61 -11.24
CA GLY A 256 -4.59 37.99 -11.67
C GLY A 256 -4.55 38.19 -13.19
N ASN A 257 -5.09 37.25 -13.97
CA ASN A 257 -5.02 37.29 -15.43
C ASN A 257 -6.17 38.11 -16.05
N GLY A 258 -7.19 38.47 -15.25
CA GLY A 258 -8.36 39.25 -15.67
C GLY A 258 -9.41 38.47 -16.48
N ILE A 259 -9.34 37.14 -16.50
CA ILE A 259 -10.22 36.20 -17.20
C ILE A 259 -10.87 35.31 -16.14
N ASP A 260 -12.19 35.14 -16.25
CA ASP A 260 -12.96 34.21 -15.44
C ASP A 260 -12.74 32.76 -15.94
N ASP A 261 -11.59 32.18 -15.57
CA ASP A 261 -11.17 30.83 -15.96
C ASP A 261 -10.58 29.98 -14.82
N THR A 262 -10.77 30.42 -13.57
CA THR A 262 -10.32 29.76 -12.35
C THR A 262 -11.49 29.17 -11.57
N TYR A 263 -11.22 28.16 -10.76
CA TYR A 263 -12.25 27.44 -10.01
C TYR A 263 -11.80 27.14 -8.58
N GLY A 264 -12.77 27.01 -7.67
CA GLY A 264 -12.52 26.57 -6.30
C GLY A 264 -11.78 25.24 -6.23
N MET A 265 -12.39 24.18 -6.77
CA MET A 265 -11.76 22.85 -6.83
C MET A 265 -12.41 21.92 -7.87
N LEU A 266 -11.74 20.79 -8.13
CA LEU A 266 -12.33 19.68 -8.87
C LEU A 266 -13.23 18.83 -7.96
N TYR A 267 -14.42 18.49 -8.44
CA TYR A 267 -15.22 17.41 -7.86
C TYR A 267 -14.73 16.07 -8.38
N LEU A 268 -14.24 15.24 -7.47
CA LEU A 268 -13.91 13.84 -7.72
C LEU A 268 -14.88 12.96 -6.94
N ILE A 269 -15.38 11.90 -7.59
CA ILE A 269 -16.22 10.89 -6.96
C ILE A 269 -15.46 10.26 -5.79
N GLU A 270 -16.18 9.98 -4.71
CA GLU A 270 -15.62 9.49 -3.45
C GLU A 270 -14.74 8.27 -3.69
N SER A 271 -13.47 8.40 -3.29
CA SER A 271 -12.47 7.35 -3.44
C SER A 271 -11.35 7.51 -2.40
N ALA A 272 -10.36 6.62 -2.43
CA ALA A 272 -9.16 6.77 -1.60
C ALA A 272 -8.36 8.07 -1.87
N TRP A 273 -8.68 8.80 -2.94
CA TRP A 273 -8.00 10.04 -3.33
C TRP A 273 -8.68 11.32 -2.80
N THR A 274 -9.81 11.20 -2.11
CA THR A 274 -10.66 12.35 -1.76
C THR A 274 -11.05 12.41 -0.29
N ASN A 275 -10.74 11.38 0.49
CA ASN A 275 -11.26 11.23 1.85
C ASN A 275 -11.01 12.46 2.70
N MET A 276 -9.77 12.97 2.81
CA MET A 276 -9.50 14.18 3.60
C MET A 276 -10.11 15.44 2.98
N THR A 277 -10.02 15.54 1.64
CA THR A 277 -10.33 16.77 0.91
C THR A 277 -11.84 17.02 0.77
N GLN A 278 -12.66 15.96 0.82
CA GLN A 278 -14.11 16.02 0.58
C GLN A 278 -14.91 15.31 1.69
N GLU A 279 -14.91 13.97 1.72
CA GLU A 279 -15.83 13.19 2.58
C GLU A 279 -15.57 13.39 4.08
N GLY A 280 -14.30 13.46 4.44
CA GLY A 280 -13.78 13.53 5.80
C GLY A 280 -14.16 14.80 6.54
N LEU A 281 -14.49 15.87 5.80
CA LEU A 281 -15.07 17.09 6.35
C LEU A 281 -16.43 16.83 7.01
N PHE A 282 -17.12 15.76 6.61
CA PHE A 282 -18.42 15.36 7.13
C PHE A 282 -18.33 14.16 8.09
N GLY A 283 -17.12 13.67 8.38
CA GLY A 283 -16.87 12.61 9.36
C GLY A 283 -17.05 11.18 8.85
N PHE A 284 -16.96 10.96 7.53
CA PHE A 284 -17.00 9.62 6.94
C PHE A 284 -15.94 9.46 5.83
N VAL A 285 -15.75 8.23 5.34
CA VAL A 285 -14.80 7.89 4.27
C VAL A 285 -15.51 7.20 3.12
N HIS A 286 -14.84 7.06 1.97
CA HIS A 286 -15.45 6.46 0.79
C HIS A 286 -15.78 4.97 0.93
N ASP A 287 -15.06 4.22 1.78
CA ASP A 287 -15.17 2.76 1.90
C ASP A 287 -16.49 2.34 2.57
N LEU A 288 -17.26 1.50 1.88
CA LEU A 288 -18.57 1.01 2.35
C LEU A 288 -18.47 0.01 3.49
N ASN A 289 -17.28 -0.51 3.79
CA ASN A 289 -17.07 -1.40 4.92
C ASN A 289 -17.05 -0.66 6.27
N TYR A 290 -16.90 0.67 6.26
CA TYR A 290 -17.00 1.51 7.45
C TYR A 290 -18.47 1.72 7.81
N LEU A 291 -18.84 1.30 9.01
CA LEU A 291 -20.18 1.52 9.56
C LEU A 291 -20.16 2.59 10.65
N TYR A 292 -21.20 3.43 10.61
CA TYR A 292 -21.37 4.60 11.43
C TYR A 292 -22.62 4.49 12.28
N LYS A 293 -22.60 5.05 13.48
CA LYS A 293 -23.83 5.26 14.23
C LYS A 293 -24.50 6.54 13.74
N ASP A 294 -25.64 6.41 13.10
CA ASP A 294 -26.39 7.57 12.60
C ASP A 294 -26.92 8.42 13.76
N PRO A 295 -26.70 9.76 13.74
CA PRO A 295 -27.16 10.63 14.82
C PRO A 295 -28.68 10.81 14.87
N ASN A 296 -29.42 10.55 13.80
CA ASN A 296 -30.87 10.78 13.73
C ASN A 296 -31.67 9.51 14.07
N THR A 297 -31.30 8.37 13.48
CA THR A 297 -31.98 7.08 13.70
C THR A 297 -31.40 6.32 14.88
N GLY A 298 -30.11 6.52 15.19
CA GLY A 298 -29.38 5.75 16.19
C GLY A 298 -28.87 4.39 15.69
N ASP A 299 -29.17 4.03 14.44
CA ASP A 299 -28.79 2.76 13.83
C ASP A 299 -27.32 2.74 13.39
N ILE A 300 -26.75 1.54 13.31
CA ILE A 300 -25.43 1.30 12.70
C ILE A 300 -25.63 1.10 11.20
N VAL A 301 -25.10 2.02 10.39
CA VAL A 301 -25.37 2.07 8.94
C VAL A 301 -24.11 2.41 8.12
N PRO A 302 -24.06 1.96 6.85
CA PRO A 302 -23.03 2.41 5.92
C PRO A 302 -23.27 3.87 5.48
N LYS A 303 -22.25 4.49 4.88
CA LYS A 303 -22.27 5.93 4.52
C LYS A 303 -23.52 6.36 3.75
N TYR A 304 -24.04 5.54 2.82
CA TYR A 304 -25.20 5.93 2.00
C TYR A 304 -26.50 6.12 2.81
N ALA A 305 -26.58 5.58 4.02
CA ALA A 305 -27.71 5.79 4.93
C ALA A 305 -27.34 6.67 6.15
N TYR A 306 -26.12 7.21 6.18
CA TYR A 306 -25.61 8.05 7.25
C TYR A 306 -26.01 9.52 7.03
N THR A 307 -26.62 10.17 8.02
CA THR A 307 -27.15 11.54 7.88
C THR A 307 -26.10 12.53 7.38
N PRO A 308 -24.85 12.56 7.87
CA PRO A 308 -23.83 13.45 7.30
C PRO A 308 -23.52 13.24 5.81
N TYR A 309 -23.81 12.07 5.23
CA TYR A 309 -23.71 11.86 3.78
C TYR A 309 -24.75 12.68 3.00
N ARG A 310 -25.95 12.91 3.56
CA ARG A 310 -26.92 13.86 3.00
C ARG A 310 -26.34 15.26 2.92
N ASP A 311 -25.72 15.71 4.02
CA ASP A 311 -25.20 17.07 4.14
C ASP A 311 -24.01 17.28 3.21
N TYR A 312 -23.16 16.26 3.06
CA TYR A 312 -22.13 16.21 2.05
C TYR A 312 -22.70 16.36 0.64
N LEU A 313 -23.70 15.56 0.26
CA LEU A 313 -24.30 15.64 -1.08
C LEU A 313 -24.99 16.99 -1.33
N ALA A 314 -25.60 17.59 -0.30
CA ALA A 314 -26.18 18.93 -0.41
C ALA A 314 -25.10 19.98 -0.70
N TRP A 315 -23.98 19.93 0.03
CA TRP A 315 -22.86 20.83 -0.17
C TRP A 315 -22.19 20.66 -1.54
N VAL A 316 -21.97 19.42 -1.99
CA VAL A 316 -21.44 19.14 -3.34
C VAL A 316 -22.41 19.66 -4.40
N SER A 317 -23.71 19.37 -4.27
CA SER A 317 -24.75 19.82 -5.21
C SER A 317 -24.78 21.34 -5.35
N GLU A 318 -24.70 22.05 -4.22
CA GLU A 318 -24.66 23.51 -4.19
C GLU A 318 -23.41 24.06 -4.90
N ASN A 319 -22.23 23.53 -4.61
CA ASN A 319 -20.98 24.00 -5.20
C ASN A 319 -20.85 23.66 -6.69
N LEU A 320 -21.36 22.51 -7.13
CA LEU A 320 -21.48 22.17 -8.55
C LEU A 320 -22.44 23.14 -9.27
N THR A 321 -23.58 23.46 -8.65
CA THR A 321 -24.57 24.39 -9.23
C THR A 321 -24.03 25.81 -9.34
N LYS A 322 -23.23 26.25 -8.37
CA LYS A 322 -22.55 27.56 -8.40
C LYS A 322 -21.32 27.61 -9.31
N GLY A 323 -20.81 26.45 -9.75
CA GLY A 323 -19.59 26.36 -10.55
C GLY A 323 -18.29 26.46 -9.75
N TYR A 324 -18.35 26.50 -8.41
CA TYR A 324 -17.17 26.55 -7.55
C TYR A 324 -16.44 25.20 -7.51
N MET A 325 -17.22 24.11 -7.63
CA MET A 325 -16.71 22.79 -7.94
C MET A 325 -16.98 22.47 -9.40
N VAL A 326 -15.98 21.91 -10.08
CA VAL A 326 -16.12 21.48 -11.48
C VAL A 326 -16.02 19.96 -11.56
N PRO A 327 -17.02 19.26 -12.12
CA PRO A 327 -16.93 17.83 -12.33
C PRO A 327 -16.01 17.54 -13.52
N ARG A 328 -15.46 16.33 -13.55
CA ARG A 328 -14.74 15.87 -14.75
C ARG A 328 -15.68 15.74 -15.97
N PRO A 329 -15.16 15.82 -17.21
CA PRO A 329 -15.98 15.65 -18.43
C PRO A 329 -16.65 14.27 -18.55
N GLY A 330 -16.07 13.21 -18.00
CA GLY A 330 -16.62 11.85 -18.06
C GLY A 330 -16.52 11.18 -19.43
N VAL A 331 -15.63 11.66 -20.29
CA VAL A 331 -15.34 11.14 -21.64
C VAL A 331 -14.24 10.07 -21.59
N GLU A 332 -13.20 10.29 -20.78
CA GLU A 332 -12.09 9.37 -20.58
C GLU A 332 -12.09 8.78 -19.16
N GLY A 333 -11.12 7.90 -18.89
CA GLY A 333 -10.89 7.37 -17.54
C GLY A 333 -10.54 8.50 -16.56
N TRP A 334 -10.99 8.35 -15.31
CA TRP A 334 -10.85 9.41 -14.31
C TRP A 334 -9.41 9.90 -14.11
N VAL A 335 -8.43 9.00 -14.22
CA VAL A 335 -7.00 9.32 -14.11
C VAL A 335 -6.58 10.32 -15.18
N ALA A 336 -6.88 10.04 -16.45
CA ALA A 336 -6.47 10.88 -17.58
C ALA A 336 -7.11 12.27 -17.50
N GLU A 337 -8.41 12.32 -17.19
CA GLU A 337 -9.11 13.60 -17.06
C GLU A 337 -8.60 14.39 -15.85
N TYR A 338 -8.35 13.74 -14.71
CA TYR A 338 -7.81 14.42 -13.53
C TYR A 338 -6.43 15.00 -13.80
N GLN A 339 -5.54 14.24 -14.45
CA GLN A 339 -4.21 14.69 -14.85
C GLN A 339 -4.28 15.88 -15.81
N ALA A 340 -5.11 15.81 -16.83
CA ALA A 340 -5.27 16.87 -17.82
C ALA A 340 -5.85 18.16 -17.21
N MET A 341 -6.85 18.03 -16.33
CA MET A 341 -7.47 19.17 -15.66
C MET A 341 -6.54 19.77 -14.62
N SER A 342 -5.98 18.99 -13.71
CA SER A 342 -5.09 19.52 -12.66
C SER A 342 -3.83 20.19 -13.23
N ALA A 343 -3.30 19.72 -14.36
CA ALA A 343 -2.13 20.30 -15.00
C ALA A 343 -2.36 21.73 -15.53
N THR A 344 -3.60 22.21 -15.66
CA THR A 344 -3.87 23.58 -16.15
C THR A 344 -3.51 24.67 -15.13
N ASN A 345 -3.31 24.29 -13.86
CA ASN A 345 -3.19 25.22 -12.73
C ASN A 345 -4.39 26.18 -12.62
N LYS A 346 -5.61 25.69 -12.87
CA LYS A 346 -6.85 26.50 -12.82
C LYS A 346 -7.75 26.23 -11.61
N TYR A 347 -7.24 25.54 -10.59
CA TYR A 347 -7.99 25.22 -9.37
C TYR A 347 -7.25 25.75 -8.13
N GLY A 348 -8.00 26.23 -7.14
CA GLY A 348 -7.42 26.69 -5.87
C GLY A 348 -7.06 25.54 -4.92
N ILE A 349 -7.92 24.51 -4.87
CA ILE A 349 -7.76 23.34 -3.99
C ILE A 349 -7.67 22.06 -4.83
N TYR A 350 -6.72 21.20 -4.48
CA TYR A 350 -6.44 19.91 -5.12
C TYR A 350 -6.42 18.79 -4.08
N GLY A 351 -6.94 17.61 -4.45
CA GLY A 351 -6.65 16.37 -3.75
C GLY A 351 -5.37 15.73 -4.29
N VAL A 352 -4.33 15.58 -3.48
CA VAL A 352 -3.04 15.03 -3.90
C VAL A 352 -2.80 13.65 -3.29
N ASN A 353 -1.89 12.88 -3.88
CA ASN A 353 -1.42 11.65 -3.23
C ASN A 353 -0.51 11.97 -2.05
N GLY A 354 -0.68 11.27 -0.93
CA GLY A 354 0.06 11.50 0.32
C GLY A 354 1.59 11.36 0.25
N GLY A 355 2.15 10.79 -0.82
CA GLY A 355 3.59 10.63 -1.04
C GLY A 355 4.05 10.79 -2.49
N GLY A 356 3.14 10.81 -3.45
CA GLY A 356 3.45 10.89 -4.89
C GLY A 356 4.24 12.15 -5.26
N TYR A 357 4.00 13.27 -4.60
CA TYR A 357 4.69 14.54 -4.85
C TYR A 357 6.21 14.51 -4.57
N LEU A 358 6.71 13.48 -3.86
CA LEU A 358 8.15 13.25 -3.65
C LEU A 358 8.79 12.38 -4.75
N SER A 359 7.98 11.72 -5.57
CA SER A 359 8.41 10.72 -6.57
C SER A 359 8.57 11.32 -7.97
N LEU A 360 9.36 12.40 -8.11
CA LEU A 360 9.55 13.11 -9.38
C LEU A 360 10.22 12.28 -10.49
N ASN A 361 10.91 11.19 -10.12
CA ASN A 361 11.49 10.21 -11.04
C ASN A 361 10.49 9.13 -11.49
N SER A 362 9.24 9.16 -11.02
CA SER A 362 8.21 8.19 -11.39
C SER A 362 7.26 8.79 -12.41
N ASP A 363 7.20 8.20 -13.61
CA ASP A 363 6.23 8.56 -14.65
C ASP A 363 4.78 8.40 -14.16
N THR A 364 4.54 7.51 -13.19
CA THR A 364 3.23 7.31 -12.58
C THR A 364 2.82 8.48 -11.69
N TYR A 365 3.76 9.09 -10.95
CA TYR A 365 3.42 10.08 -9.93
C TYR A 365 3.62 11.53 -10.38
N ARG A 366 4.63 11.81 -11.22
CA ARG A 366 4.97 13.18 -11.69
C ARG A 366 3.86 13.88 -12.49
N VAL A 367 2.81 13.15 -12.83
CA VAL A 367 1.64 13.60 -13.62
C VAL A 367 0.48 14.09 -12.74
N TYR A 368 0.63 14.08 -11.41
CA TYR A 368 -0.35 14.62 -10.45
C TYR A 368 0.11 15.94 -9.82
N PRO A 369 -0.82 16.75 -9.29
CA PRO A 369 -0.47 17.98 -8.59
C PRO A 369 0.30 17.70 -7.28
N PRO A 370 1.15 18.66 -6.84
CA PRO A 370 1.52 19.89 -7.56
C PRO A 370 2.59 19.67 -8.64
N GLN A 371 3.15 18.45 -8.80
CA GLN A 371 4.29 18.20 -9.69
C GLN A 371 3.97 18.49 -11.16
N ASN A 372 2.81 18.08 -11.65
CA ASN A 372 2.44 18.33 -13.05
C ASN A 372 2.37 19.83 -13.37
N ILE A 373 1.94 20.66 -12.42
CA ILE A 373 1.93 22.12 -12.56
C ILE A 373 3.36 22.66 -12.60
N LEU A 374 4.16 22.31 -11.58
CA LEU A 374 5.56 22.76 -11.44
C LEU A 374 6.45 22.36 -12.62
N LEU A 375 6.15 21.22 -13.25
CA LEU A 375 6.93 20.69 -14.37
C LEU A 375 6.48 21.20 -15.74
N THR A 376 5.26 21.73 -15.88
CA THR A 376 4.67 21.96 -17.21
C THR A 376 4.04 23.32 -17.44
N VAL A 377 3.55 24.00 -16.40
CA VAL A 377 2.79 25.25 -16.55
C VAL A 377 3.41 26.40 -15.77
N ASP A 378 3.74 26.18 -14.51
CA ASP A 378 4.23 27.24 -13.63
C ASP A 378 5.25 26.68 -12.65
N GLU A 379 6.55 26.89 -12.94
CA GLU A 379 7.64 26.38 -12.12
C GLU A 379 7.88 27.17 -10.83
N ASP A 380 7.28 28.37 -10.71
CA ASP A 380 7.43 29.27 -9.57
C ASP A 380 6.23 29.20 -8.61
N ALA A 381 5.13 28.56 -9.02
CA ALA A 381 3.94 28.39 -8.18
C ALA A 381 4.26 27.73 -6.82
N ARG A 382 3.62 28.23 -5.77
CA ARG A 382 3.74 27.72 -4.41
C ARG A 382 2.49 26.98 -3.97
N PHE A 383 2.68 25.91 -3.21
CA PHE A 383 1.63 25.02 -2.73
C PHE A 383 1.81 24.67 -1.27
N VAL A 384 0.69 24.44 -0.58
CA VAL A 384 0.69 24.02 0.81
C VAL A 384 -0.18 22.78 0.99
N ILE A 385 0.34 21.76 1.66
CA ILE A 385 -0.25 20.43 1.82
C ILE A 385 -0.50 20.13 3.30
N GLY A 386 -1.68 19.58 3.63
CA GLY A 386 -2.02 19.24 5.01
C GLY A 386 -3.52 19.22 5.32
N PRO A 387 -3.89 19.01 6.60
CA PRO A 387 -5.27 19.01 7.07
C PRO A 387 -5.83 20.46 7.13
N MET A 388 -6.19 21.00 5.97
CA MET A 388 -6.47 22.44 5.82
C MET A 388 -7.81 22.90 6.41
N PHE A 389 -8.86 22.10 6.23
CA PHE A 389 -10.23 22.54 6.50
C PHE A 389 -10.86 21.76 7.66
N ARG A 390 -11.82 22.40 8.31
CA ARG A 390 -12.74 21.78 9.27
C ARG A 390 -14.13 21.90 8.68
N GLY A 391 -14.79 20.76 8.44
CA GLY A 391 -16.16 20.75 7.97
C GLY A 391 -17.16 21.13 9.06
N PRO A 392 -18.46 20.91 8.82
CA PRO A 392 -19.51 21.25 9.77
C PRO A 392 -19.21 20.72 11.18
N GLU A 393 -19.45 21.53 12.20
CA GLU A 393 -19.17 21.23 13.61
C GLU A 393 -17.67 21.01 13.94
N GLY A 394 -16.76 21.45 13.06
CA GLY A 394 -15.32 21.32 13.26
C GLY A 394 -14.75 19.95 12.86
N LYS A 395 -15.53 19.12 12.16
CA LYS A 395 -15.15 17.75 11.78
C LYS A 395 -14.03 17.73 10.74
N LEU A 396 -13.10 16.81 10.92
CA LEU A 396 -12.14 16.40 9.91
C LEU A 396 -11.71 14.98 10.23
N VAL A 397 -11.75 14.09 9.27
CA VAL A 397 -11.19 12.74 9.36
C VAL A 397 -10.56 12.32 8.04
N ASP A 398 -9.78 11.24 8.06
CA ASP A 398 -9.25 10.59 6.89
C ASP A 398 -9.16 9.05 7.10
N MET A 399 -9.02 8.31 6.00
CA MET A 399 -8.91 6.87 5.96
C MET A 399 -7.45 6.43 5.92
N THR A 400 -7.09 5.52 6.82
CA THR A 400 -5.81 4.81 6.70
C THR A 400 -5.80 3.92 5.47
N TYR A 401 -4.68 3.84 4.76
CA TYR A 401 -4.57 3.07 3.52
C TYR A 401 -4.93 1.58 3.69
N ASN A 402 -4.54 0.98 4.81
CA ASN A 402 -5.09 -0.29 5.27
C ASN A 402 -5.81 -0.10 6.60
N ILE A 403 -7.00 -0.69 6.75
CA ILE A 403 -7.71 -0.72 8.03
C ILE A 403 -6.89 -1.48 9.09
N ASP A 404 -6.31 -2.62 8.72
CA ASP A 404 -5.50 -3.49 9.56
C ASP A 404 -4.24 -3.90 8.82
N PRO A 405 -3.14 -4.21 9.53
CA PRO A 405 -1.89 -4.58 8.88
C PRO A 405 -1.96 -5.98 8.26
N TYR A 406 -2.97 -6.76 8.64
CA TYR A 406 -3.25 -8.11 8.20
C TYR A 406 -4.35 -8.14 7.12
N GLY A 407 -4.37 -9.17 6.29
CA GLY A 407 -5.37 -9.32 5.23
C GLY A 407 -5.65 -10.76 4.87
N THR A 408 -6.64 -10.97 3.99
CA THR A 408 -7.01 -12.30 3.48
C THR A 408 -6.78 -12.38 1.96
N GLY A 409 -6.80 -13.61 1.44
CA GLY A 409 -6.73 -13.88 0.01
C GLY A 409 -5.31 -14.01 -0.55
N LEU A 410 -5.26 -14.22 -1.86
CA LEU A 410 -4.05 -14.62 -2.61
C LEU A 410 -2.85 -13.68 -2.49
N TYR A 411 -3.09 -12.40 -2.24
CA TYR A 411 -2.03 -11.40 -2.08
C TYR A 411 -1.60 -11.17 -0.61
N ARG A 412 -2.10 -11.98 0.32
CA ARG A 412 -1.97 -11.74 1.77
C ARG A 412 -1.47 -12.95 2.58
N VAL A 413 -1.27 -14.11 1.96
CA VAL A 413 -0.90 -15.35 2.68
C VAL A 413 0.26 -16.05 1.99
N GLN A 414 1.32 -16.32 2.76
CA GLN A 414 2.39 -17.26 2.38
C GLN A 414 2.04 -18.65 2.89
N MET A 415 2.11 -19.65 2.02
CA MET A 415 1.53 -20.98 2.21
C MET A 415 2.60 -22.06 2.31
N ILE A 416 2.21 -23.20 2.87
CA ILE A 416 3.06 -24.37 3.09
C ILE A 416 2.47 -25.53 2.30
N GLY A 417 3.28 -26.21 1.48
CA GLY A 417 2.85 -27.37 0.71
C GLY A 417 2.40 -28.52 1.61
N ALA A 418 1.33 -29.23 1.24
CA ALA A 418 0.78 -30.31 2.06
C ALA A 418 1.76 -31.47 2.32
N GLN A 419 2.78 -31.62 1.47
CA GLN A 419 3.82 -32.65 1.60
C GLN A 419 4.86 -32.37 2.68
N VAL A 420 4.91 -31.15 3.24
CA VAL A 420 5.94 -30.73 4.21
C VAL A 420 5.64 -31.34 5.58
N ASP A 421 6.56 -32.12 6.13
CA ASP A 421 6.46 -32.63 7.50
C ASP A 421 6.88 -31.57 8.55
N ASP A 422 6.70 -31.88 9.83
CA ASP A 422 6.98 -30.93 10.92
C ASP A 422 8.46 -30.58 11.06
N ALA A 423 9.38 -31.52 10.78
CA ALA A 423 10.81 -31.27 10.90
C ALA A 423 11.30 -30.32 9.80
N LYS A 424 10.83 -30.53 8.55
CA LYS A 424 11.10 -29.60 7.44
C LYS A 424 10.42 -28.25 7.67
N LEU A 425 9.18 -28.22 8.16
CA LEU A 425 8.47 -26.97 8.47
C LEU A 425 9.17 -26.18 9.57
N GLU A 426 9.66 -26.84 10.63
CA GLU A 426 10.47 -26.18 11.65
C GLU A 426 11.69 -25.52 11.01
N ARG A 427 12.42 -26.22 10.13
CA ARG A 427 13.58 -25.66 9.43
C ARG A 427 13.23 -24.41 8.62
N ILE A 428 12.14 -24.44 7.85
CA ILE A 428 11.61 -23.27 7.11
C ILE A 428 11.31 -22.13 8.09
N CYS A 429 10.62 -22.40 9.20
CA CYS A 429 10.28 -21.39 10.20
C CYS A 429 11.52 -20.77 10.85
N ARG A 430 12.58 -21.54 11.11
CA ARG A 430 13.86 -21.04 11.65
C ARG A 430 14.56 -20.10 10.66
N ILE A 431 14.54 -20.41 9.37
CA ILE A 431 15.02 -19.50 8.32
C ILE A 431 14.22 -18.20 8.37
N LEU A 432 12.88 -18.28 8.35
CA LEU A 432 12.00 -17.10 8.38
C LEU A 432 12.18 -16.25 9.65
N GLN A 433 12.35 -16.89 10.81
CA GLN A 433 12.67 -16.22 12.08
C GLN A 433 13.99 -15.46 12.00
N TYR A 434 15.01 -16.06 11.39
CA TYR A 434 16.32 -15.44 11.24
C TYR A 434 16.30 -14.24 10.29
N THR A 435 15.73 -14.43 9.10
CA THR A 435 15.71 -13.41 8.05
C THR A 435 14.76 -12.26 8.35
N THR A 436 13.72 -12.49 9.15
CA THR A 436 12.66 -11.48 9.35
C THR A 436 12.67 -10.86 10.75
N PHE A 437 13.01 -11.61 11.80
CA PHE A 437 12.72 -11.18 13.19
C PHE A 437 13.94 -11.17 14.12
N SER A 438 15.09 -11.69 13.71
CA SER A 438 16.24 -11.81 14.63
C SER A 438 16.99 -10.50 14.85
N SER A 439 16.96 -9.59 13.88
CA SER A 439 17.46 -8.22 14.03
C SER A 439 16.95 -7.33 12.88
N LEU A 440 16.99 -6.01 13.08
CA LEU A 440 16.75 -5.05 11.99
C LEU A 440 17.77 -5.23 10.86
N ASP A 441 19.03 -5.52 11.18
CA ASP A 441 20.09 -5.72 10.19
C ASP A 441 19.81 -6.94 9.29
N ASN A 442 19.33 -8.04 9.87
CA ASN A 442 18.92 -9.22 9.10
C ASN A 442 17.72 -8.89 8.22
N TRP A 443 16.71 -8.20 8.79
CA TRP A 443 15.54 -7.78 8.02
C TRP A 443 15.97 -6.94 6.81
N ILE A 444 16.82 -5.93 7.00
CA ILE A 444 17.35 -5.09 5.91
C ILE A 444 18.15 -5.94 4.91
N ARG A 445 19.03 -6.82 5.39
CA ARG A 445 19.88 -7.69 4.54
C ARG A 445 19.04 -8.53 3.59
N TYR A 446 18.04 -9.24 4.09
CA TYR A 446 17.25 -10.18 3.28
C TYR A 446 16.01 -9.55 2.61
N LYS A 447 15.66 -8.31 2.94
CA LYS A 447 14.58 -7.56 2.25
C LYS A 447 15.09 -6.60 1.20
N GLU A 448 16.21 -5.97 1.47
CA GLU A 448 16.73 -4.83 0.70
C GLU A 448 18.18 -5.03 0.24
N GLY A 449 18.86 -6.08 0.71
CA GLY A 449 20.21 -6.42 0.30
C GLY A 449 21.29 -5.87 1.23
N ILE A 450 22.53 -6.09 0.82
CA ILE A 450 23.77 -5.79 1.56
C ILE A 450 24.23 -4.35 1.32
N GLU A 451 24.50 -3.61 2.40
CA GLU A 451 25.16 -2.30 2.34
C GLU A 451 26.52 -2.37 1.62
N GLY A 452 26.81 -1.39 0.77
CA GLY A 452 28.02 -1.31 -0.05
C GLY A 452 27.95 -2.13 -1.34
N ILE A 453 26.98 -3.04 -1.48
CA ILE A 453 26.73 -3.81 -2.70
C ILE A 453 25.43 -3.34 -3.35
N HIS A 454 24.30 -3.54 -2.68
CA HIS A 454 22.97 -3.25 -3.22
C HIS A 454 22.54 -1.81 -2.97
N TRP A 455 23.05 -1.19 -1.90
CA TRP A 455 22.73 0.18 -1.53
C TRP A 455 23.80 0.77 -0.60
N LYS A 456 23.78 2.09 -0.40
CA LYS A 456 24.56 2.78 0.65
C LYS A 456 23.71 3.86 1.32
N TRP A 457 24.01 4.21 2.57
CA TRP A 457 23.37 5.36 3.21
C TRP A 457 23.76 6.67 2.50
N ALA A 458 22.79 7.57 2.30
CA ALA A 458 23.05 8.92 1.79
C ALA A 458 23.81 9.79 2.80
N GLY A 459 23.83 9.39 4.07
CA GLY A 459 24.44 10.10 5.20
C GLY A 459 24.61 9.18 6.40
N GLU A 460 24.18 9.61 7.58
CA GLU A 460 24.25 8.81 8.80
C GLU A 460 23.39 7.53 8.72
N PRO A 461 23.97 6.36 9.06
CA PRO A 461 23.26 5.08 9.09
C PRO A 461 21.99 5.12 9.93
N TYR A 462 20.96 4.40 9.50
CA TYR A 462 19.65 4.28 10.18
C TYR A 462 18.87 5.60 10.34
N ILE A 463 19.31 6.68 9.71
CA ILE A 463 18.59 7.96 9.70
C ILE A 463 18.39 8.45 8.26
N SER A 464 19.40 8.28 7.41
CA SER A 464 19.37 8.84 6.05
C SER A 464 18.68 7.90 5.07
N THR A 465 18.23 8.42 3.92
CA THR A 465 17.71 7.56 2.83
C THR A 465 18.80 6.63 2.29
N ARG A 466 18.42 5.42 1.86
CA ARG A 466 19.31 4.46 1.19
C ARG A 466 19.32 4.72 -0.32
N LEU A 467 20.52 4.81 -0.89
CA LEU A 467 20.74 5.00 -2.32
C LEU A 467 21.02 3.64 -2.96
N ALA A 468 20.11 3.17 -3.81
CA ALA A 468 20.24 1.88 -4.48
C ALA A 468 21.37 1.90 -5.53
N THR A 469 22.15 0.83 -5.57
CA THR A 469 23.08 0.54 -6.67
C THR A 469 22.26 0.04 -7.87
N PRO A 470 22.42 0.62 -9.07
CA PRO A 470 21.70 0.15 -10.25
C PRO A 470 21.94 -1.33 -10.54
N THR A 471 20.88 -2.08 -10.87
CA THR A 471 20.98 -3.54 -11.12
C THR A 471 22.01 -3.90 -12.19
N ALA A 472 22.20 -3.03 -13.19
CA ALA A 472 23.20 -3.24 -14.24
C ALA A 472 24.65 -3.19 -13.74
N GLU A 473 24.90 -2.56 -12.58
CA GLU A 473 26.21 -2.44 -11.95
C GLU A 473 26.51 -3.59 -10.97
N LEU A 474 25.49 -4.35 -10.57
CA LEU A 474 25.65 -5.48 -9.64
C LEU A 474 26.30 -6.69 -10.36
N PRO A 475 27.20 -7.45 -9.72
CA PRO A 475 27.58 -8.79 -10.18
C PRO A 475 26.37 -9.73 -10.25
N GLU A 476 26.45 -10.79 -11.05
CA GLU A 476 25.28 -11.64 -11.37
C GLU A 476 24.68 -12.30 -10.12
N GLU A 477 25.54 -12.73 -9.19
CA GLU A 477 25.19 -13.35 -7.92
C GLU A 477 24.48 -12.41 -6.93
N TYR A 478 24.40 -11.10 -7.22
CA TYR A 478 23.71 -10.08 -6.42
C TYR A 478 22.48 -9.47 -7.12
N ARG A 479 22.06 -10.02 -8.26
CA ARG A 479 20.90 -9.53 -9.03
C ARG A 479 19.60 -10.24 -8.65
N GLY A 480 18.49 -9.69 -9.13
CA GLY A 480 17.14 -10.22 -8.96
C GLY A 480 16.40 -9.63 -7.77
N GLN A 481 15.22 -10.17 -7.47
CA GLN A 481 14.43 -9.75 -6.31
C GLN A 481 15.08 -10.21 -4.99
N LEU A 482 15.31 -9.29 -4.07
CA LEU A 482 16.00 -9.58 -2.80
C LEU A 482 15.08 -10.22 -1.75
N ASN A 483 13.81 -9.82 -1.72
CA ASN A 483 12.82 -10.35 -0.78
C ASN A 483 12.31 -11.76 -1.18
N VAL A 484 13.11 -12.80 -0.90
CA VAL A 484 12.79 -14.20 -1.24
C VAL A 484 12.59 -15.06 0.00
N PHE A 485 13.57 -15.08 0.91
CA PHE A 485 13.59 -15.97 2.07
C PHE A 485 13.03 -15.36 3.36
N GLY A 486 12.05 -14.45 3.26
CA GLY A 486 11.50 -13.73 4.41
C GLY A 486 9.97 -13.72 4.46
N LEU A 487 9.44 -13.60 5.67
CA LEU A 487 8.02 -13.35 5.89
C LEU A 487 7.68 -11.92 5.46
N TRP A 488 6.52 -11.71 4.86
CA TRP A 488 6.03 -10.39 4.45
C TRP A 488 5.56 -9.59 5.66
N ASN A 489 6.52 -9.21 6.49
CA ASN A 489 6.37 -8.40 7.67
C ASN A 489 7.11 -7.08 7.48
N TYR A 490 6.37 -5.98 7.45
CA TYR A 490 6.87 -4.62 7.29
C TYR A 490 6.57 -3.85 8.58
N PRO A 491 7.58 -3.67 9.46
CA PRO A 491 7.42 -2.91 10.70
C PRO A 491 7.10 -1.44 10.43
N SER A 492 6.81 -0.69 11.49
CA SER A 492 6.61 0.75 11.37
C SER A 492 7.90 1.42 10.90
N THR A 493 7.77 2.41 10.01
CA THR A 493 8.89 3.28 9.60
C THR A 493 8.72 4.71 10.11
N VAL A 494 7.70 4.96 10.95
CA VAL A 494 7.31 6.31 11.36
C VAL A 494 8.41 6.99 12.16
N GLN A 495 9.07 6.30 13.09
CA GLN A 495 10.12 6.93 13.90
C GLN A 495 11.32 7.31 13.03
N PHE A 496 11.77 6.38 12.17
CA PHE A 496 12.80 6.66 11.17
C PHE A 496 12.48 7.89 10.32
N GLN A 497 11.23 8.02 9.83
CA GLN A 497 10.81 9.18 9.03
C GLN A 497 10.84 10.49 9.83
N ILE A 498 10.39 10.47 11.09
CA ILE A 498 10.44 11.63 11.99
C ILE A 498 11.89 12.03 12.26
N ASP A 499 12.76 11.08 12.59
CA ASP A 499 14.16 11.35 12.91
C ASP A 499 14.91 11.92 11.72
N ASN A 500 14.68 11.39 10.51
CA ASN A 500 15.24 11.95 9.28
C ASN A 500 14.73 13.37 9.00
N ALA A 501 13.44 13.62 9.23
CA ALA A 501 12.84 14.93 9.05
C ALA A 501 13.44 15.97 10.02
N VAL A 502 13.48 15.65 11.31
CA VAL A 502 13.98 16.54 12.37
C VAL A 502 15.49 16.80 12.23
N LYS A 503 16.28 15.76 11.93
CA LYS A 503 17.74 15.87 11.90
C LYS A 503 18.30 16.43 10.59
N ASN A 504 17.70 16.06 9.47
CA ASN A 504 18.24 16.34 8.14
C ASN A 504 17.34 17.26 7.28
N GLY A 505 16.17 17.66 7.80
CA GLY A 505 15.20 18.52 7.12
C GLY A 505 14.38 17.83 6.04
N TYR A 506 14.41 16.49 5.95
CA TYR A 506 13.63 15.72 4.96
C TYR A 506 12.19 15.51 5.44
N TRP A 507 11.43 16.60 5.55
CA TRP A 507 10.01 16.51 5.86
C TRP A 507 9.24 15.87 4.70
N SER A 508 8.40 14.91 5.04
CA SER A 508 7.33 14.38 4.21
C SER A 508 6.00 14.61 4.91
N TYR A 509 4.90 14.54 4.15
CA TYR A 509 3.55 14.73 4.67
C TYR A 509 3.26 13.80 5.86
N MET A 510 3.57 12.50 5.74
CA MET A 510 3.38 11.57 6.86
C MET A 510 4.31 11.83 8.04
N ALA A 511 5.59 12.17 7.80
CA ALA A 511 6.50 12.54 8.89
C ALA A 511 5.98 13.77 9.66
N TYR A 512 5.49 14.78 8.93
CA TYR A 512 4.85 15.97 9.49
C TYR A 512 3.60 15.63 10.30
N MET A 513 2.69 14.82 9.74
CA MET A 513 1.46 14.41 10.41
C MET A 513 1.73 13.62 11.70
N HIS A 514 2.71 12.72 11.70
CA HIS A 514 3.06 11.90 12.87
C HIS A 514 3.85 12.66 13.94
N ALA A 515 4.77 13.55 13.53
CA ALA A 515 5.56 14.37 14.46
C ALA A 515 4.68 15.34 15.25
N ASN A 516 3.62 15.86 14.62
CA ASN A 516 2.70 16.83 15.22
C ASN A 516 1.44 16.18 15.84
N GLY A 517 1.35 14.85 15.90
CA GLY A 517 0.21 14.13 16.46
C GLY A 517 -1.10 14.27 15.66
N LEU A 518 -1.02 14.73 14.40
CA LEU A 518 -2.16 14.97 13.53
C LEU A 518 -2.70 13.67 12.91
N PHE A 519 -1.84 12.67 12.68
CA PHE A 519 -2.28 11.40 12.11
C PHE A 519 -3.31 10.68 12.99
N GLU A 520 -2.98 10.43 14.26
CA GLU A 520 -3.91 9.78 15.21
C GLU A 520 -5.16 10.65 15.47
N LYS A 521 -5.02 11.98 15.44
CA LYS A 521 -6.13 12.93 15.60
C LYS A 521 -7.18 12.80 14.50
N TYR A 522 -6.76 12.53 13.26
CA TYR A 522 -7.64 12.54 12.09
C TYR A 522 -7.93 11.16 11.51
N ALA A 523 -7.24 10.10 11.93
CA ALA A 523 -7.55 8.75 11.46
C ALA A 523 -8.95 8.31 11.92
N LEU A 524 -9.84 8.05 10.97
CA LEU A 524 -11.17 7.55 11.26
C LEU A 524 -11.11 6.09 11.71
N ASN A 525 -11.63 5.83 12.92
CA ASN A 525 -12.00 4.48 13.33
C ASN A 525 -13.51 4.31 13.14
N PRO A 526 -13.98 3.34 12.34
CA PRO A 526 -15.41 3.07 12.24
C PRO A 526 -15.93 2.51 13.58
N LEU A 527 -17.24 2.53 13.78
CA LEU A 527 -17.83 1.79 14.91
C LEU A 527 -17.69 0.28 14.68
N LYS A 528 -18.00 -0.16 13.46
CA LYS A 528 -17.83 -1.54 13.00
C LYS A 528 -17.25 -1.55 11.60
N TYR A 529 -16.41 -2.54 11.31
CA TYR A 529 -15.80 -2.73 10.00
C TYR A 529 -16.19 -4.10 9.43
N THR A 530 -16.90 -4.13 8.30
CA THR A 530 -17.44 -5.38 7.75
C THR A 530 -16.36 -6.23 7.09
N ALA A 531 -15.74 -7.10 7.88
CA ALA A 531 -14.77 -8.08 7.42
C ALA A 531 -14.83 -9.38 8.24
N GLU A 532 -14.34 -10.47 7.65
CA GLU A 532 -14.24 -11.79 8.29
C GLU A 532 -13.59 -11.73 9.67
N ALA A 533 -12.53 -10.92 9.82
CA ALA A 533 -11.78 -10.78 11.08
C ALA A 533 -12.65 -10.26 12.25
N TYR A 534 -13.71 -9.48 11.97
CA TYR A 534 -14.57 -8.88 12.99
C TYR A 534 -15.92 -9.61 13.13
N MET A 535 -16.39 -10.23 12.06
CA MET A 535 -17.68 -10.94 12.03
C MET A 535 -17.53 -12.44 12.34
N GLY A 536 -16.34 -13.01 12.14
CA GLY A 536 -16.14 -14.45 12.05
C GLY A 536 -16.57 -15.01 10.69
N ARG A 537 -15.98 -16.14 10.30
CA ARG A 537 -16.14 -16.73 8.95
C ARG A 537 -17.59 -17.05 8.58
N GLU A 538 -18.33 -17.69 9.48
CA GLU A 538 -19.71 -18.13 9.19
C GLU A 538 -20.66 -16.95 9.00
N LEU A 539 -20.67 -16.00 9.94
CA LEU A 539 -21.50 -14.80 9.86
C LEU A 539 -21.09 -13.92 8.68
N TYR A 540 -19.80 -13.80 8.39
CA TYR A 540 -19.31 -13.03 7.24
C TYR A 540 -19.74 -13.65 5.90
N ALA A 541 -19.67 -14.98 5.77
CA ALA A 541 -20.12 -15.67 4.56
C ALA A 541 -21.63 -15.49 4.33
N GLU A 542 -22.43 -15.55 5.40
CA GLU A 542 -23.87 -15.27 5.33
C GLU A 542 -24.14 -13.81 4.94
N TYR A 543 -23.44 -12.87 5.58
CA TYR A 543 -23.49 -11.44 5.27
C TYR A 543 -23.19 -11.15 3.81
N VAL A 544 -22.09 -11.69 3.26
CA VAL A 544 -21.70 -11.45 1.87
C VAL A 544 -22.79 -11.92 0.89
N LYS A 545 -23.39 -13.08 1.17
CA LYS A 545 -24.47 -13.63 0.34
C LYS A 545 -25.71 -12.74 0.37
N ASP A 546 -26.23 -12.44 1.56
CA ASP A 546 -27.44 -11.65 1.72
C ASP A 546 -27.23 -10.21 1.23
N LYS A 547 -26.05 -9.64 1.48
CA LYS A 547 -25.67 -8.32 0.99
C LYS A 547 -25.71 -8.25 -0.53
N ALA A 548 -25.23 -9.25 -1.25
CA ALA A 548 -25.28 -9.25 -2.71
C ALA A 548 -26.74 -9.21 -3.23
N GLU A 549 -27.66 -9.94 -2.60
CA GLU A 549 -29.08 -9.95 -2.96
C GLU A 549 -29.77 -8.60 -2.61
N ILE A 550 -29.48 -8.06 -1.43
CA ILE A 550 -30.07 -6.80 -0.95
C ILE A 550 -29.50 -5.60 -1.72
N ASP A 551 -28.20 -5.56 -2.01
CA ASP A 551 -27.56 -4.51 -2.80
C ASP A 551 -28.18 -4.40 -4.21
N ALA A 552 -28.64 -5.51 -4.79
CA ALA A 552 -29.37 -5.46 -6.06
C ALA A 552 -30.68 -4.64 -5.98
N GLN A 553 -31.28 -4.54 -4.80
CA GLN A 553 -32.46 -3.69 -4.54
C GLN A 553 -32.06 -2.28 -4.10
N LEU A 554 -31.02 -2.14 -3.28
CA LEU A 554 -30.60 -0.83 -2.74
C LEU A 554 -29.88 0.04 -3.78
N ASN A 555 -29.01 -0.54 -4.60
CA ASN A 555 -28.15 0.23 -5.51
C ASN A 555 -28.92 1.13 -6.50
N PRO A 556 -30.04 0.70 -7.12
CA PRO A 556 -30.84 1.60 -7.94
C PRO A 556 -31.35 2.84 -7.19
N ILE A 557 -31.78 2.67 -5.93
CA ILE A 557 -32.29 3.76 -5.07
C ILE A 557 -31.14 4.70 -4.69
N ILE A 558 -30.00 4.14 -4.27
CA ILE A 558 -28.77 4.87 -3.92
C ILE A 558 -28.28 5.70 -5.12
N ASN A 559 -28.18 5.08 -6.28
CA ASN A 559 -27.68 5.72 -7.49
C ASN A 559 -28.63 6.81 -8.00
N ASP A 560 -29.95 6.60 -7.95
CA ASP A 560 -30.92 7.63 -8.32
C ASP A 560 -30.76 8.88 -7.46
N PHE A 561 -30.81 8.73 -6.12
CA PHE A 561 -30.69 9.86 -5.21
C PHE A 561 -29.38 10.63 -5.41
N LYS A 562 -28.26 9.91 -5.51
CA LYS A 562 -26.94 10.51 -5.74
C LYS A 562 -26.87 11.23 -7.08
N ASN A 563 -27.36 10.63 -8.17
CA ASN A 563 -27.34 11.25 -9.49
C ASN A 563 -28.17 12.54 -9.53
N ARG A 564 -29.38 12.53 -8.94
CA ARG A 564 -30.22 13.73 -8.85
C ARG A 564 -29.56 14.82 -7.99
N ALA A 565 -28.90 14.44 -6.89
CA ALA A 565 -28.12 15.38 -6.09
C ALA A 565 -27.01 16.04 -6.92
N LEU A 566 -26.18 15.25 -7.61
CA LEU A 566 -25.07 15.76 -8.42
C LEU A 566 -25.52 16.55 -9.65
N ALA A 567 -26.72 16.29 -10.17
CA ALA A 567 -27.33 17.04 -11.26
C ALA A 567 -28.01 18.36 -10.80
N GLY A 568 -28.02 18.66 -9.49
CA GLY A 568 -28.69 19.86 -8.96
C GLY A 568 -30.23 19.76 -8.99
N GLU A 569 -30.77 18.55 -9.09
CA GLU A 569 -32.22 18.31 -9.25
C GLU A 569 -32.95 18.25 -7.90
N ILE A 570 -32.23 18.16 -6.79
CA ILE A 570 -32.78 18.11 -5.43
C ILE A 570 -32.82 19.52 -4.83
N SER A 571 -34.02 20.06 -4.66
CA SER A 571 -34.22 21.39 -4.07
C SER A 571 -34.46 21.37 -2.56
N ASN A 572 -34.97 20.25 -2.03
CA ASN A 572 -35.22 20.07 -0.59
C ASN A 572 -34.61 18.75 -0.11
N PHE A 573 -33.32 18.79 0.20
CA PHE A 573 -32.57 17.62 0.67
C PHE A 573 -33.19 16.97 1.92
N SER A 574 -33.79 17.74 2.84
CA SER A 574 -34.39 17.16 4.04
C SER A 574 -35.61 16.27 3.71
N GLN A 575 -36.49 16.75 2.84
CA GLN A 575 -37.69 15.99 2.45
C GLN A 575 -37.33 14.78 1.59
N GLU A 576 -36.46 14.97 0.59
CA GLU A 576 -36.08 13.91 -0.33
C GLU A 576 -35.23 12.84 0.34
N TRP A 577 -34.36 13.22 1.29
CA TRP A 577 -33.62 12.28 2.12
C TRP A 577 -34.54 11.37 2.93
N GLN A 578 -35.61 11.91 3.53
CA GLN A 578 -36.55 11.07 4.29
C GLN A 578 -37.19 10.01 3.38
N GLN A 579 -37.65 10.39 2.19
CA GLN A 579 -38.23 9.45 1.23
C GLN A 579 -37.22 8.40 0.77
N TYR A 580 -35.98 8.83 0.52
CA TYR A 580 -34.87 7.97 0.16
C TYR A 580 -34.56 6.93 1.26
N ILE A 581 -34.41 7.39 2.51
CA ILE A 581 -34.15 6.51 3.66
C ILE A 581 -35.31 5.54 3.87
N ASP A 582 -36.56 6.00 3.82
CA ASP A 582 -37.73 5.13 3.96
C ASP A 582 -37.72 4.01 2.91
N GLN A 583 -37.31 4.32 1.67
CA GLN A 583 -37.15 3.32 0.61
C GLN A 583 -36.01 2.35 0.92
N LEU A 584 -34.84 2.80 1.39
CA LEU A 584 -33.76 1.89 1.74
C LEU A 584 -34.15 0.90 2.84
N TYR A 585 -34.79 1.40 3.92
CA TYR A 585 -35.26 0.55 5.02
C TYR A 585 -36.29 -0.48 4.54
N ALA A 586 -37.25 -0.07 3.70
CA ALA A 586 -38.26 -0.95 3.13
C ALA A 586 -37.70 -2.01 2.16
N ASN A 587 -36.55 -1.75 1.52
CA ASN A 587 -35.96 -2.61 0.50
C ASN A 587 -34.75 -3.42 0.98
N GLY A 588 -34.57 -3.57 2.30
CA GLY A 588 -33.64 -4.55 2.88
C GLY A 588 -32.58 -3.96 3.80
N LEU A 589 -32.45 -2.63 3.93
CA LEU A 589 -31.51 -2.05 4.89
C LEU A 589 -31.87 -2.43 6.34
N GLN A 590 -33.16 -2.50 6.69
CA GLN A 590 -33.59 -2.96 8.02
C GLN A 590 -33.10 -4.39 8.30
N THR A 591 -33.17 -5.28 7.30
CA THR A 591 -32.65 -6.66 7.43
C THR A 591 -31.15 -6.66 7.67
N MET A 592 -30.38 -5.81 6.96
CA MET A 592 -28.94 -5.70 7.19
C MET A 592 -28.62 -5.21 8.61
N ILE A 593 -29.37 -4.22 9.10
CA ILE A 593 -29.21 -3.66 10.45
C ILE A 593 -29.49 -4.74 11.50
N ASP A 594 -30.66 -5.38 11.44
CA ASP A 594 -31.12 -6.29 12.48
C ASP A 594 -30.33 -7.60 12.51
N LYS A 595 -30.01 -8.14 11.33
CA LYS A 595 -29.36 -9.46 11.22
C LYS A 595 -27.84 -9.38 11.39
N TYR A 596 -27.21 -8.32 10.88
CA TYR A 596 -25.75 -8.23 10.78
C TYR A 596 -25.18 -7.09 11.60
N TYR A 597 -25.56 -5.84 11.34
CA TYR A 597 -24.85 -4.69 11.93
C TYR A 597 -25.03 -4.61 13.44
N ASN A 598 -26.23 -4.92 13.95
CA ASN A 598 -26.52 -5.00 15.38
C ASN A 598 -26.27 -6.41 15.96
N ASN A 599 -25.73 -7.35 15.18
CA ASN A 599 -25.41 -8.68 15.68
C ASN A 599 -24.33 -8.58 16.77
N PRO A 600 -24.53 -9.20 17.96
CA PRO A 600 -23.57 -9.15 19.05
C PRO A 600 -22.26 -9.90 18.77
N GLU A 601 -22.24 -10.84 17.82
CA GLU A 601 -21.03 -11.56 17.41
C GLU A 601 -20.16 -10.72 16.47
N PHE A 602 -20.75 -9.79 15.73
CA PHE A 602 -20.00 -8.80 14.98
C PHE A 602 -19.39 -7.77 15.95
N LYS A 603 -18.10 -7.90 16.20
CA LYS A 603 -17.39 -7.07 17.18
C LYS A 603 -17.23 -5.63 16.69
N ASP A 604 -17.18 -4.71 17.64
CA ASP A 604 -16.76 -3.34 17.38
C ASP A 604 -15.31 -3.32 16.88
N TYR A 605 -15.00 -2.32 16.06
CA TYR A 605 -13.65 -2.13 15.53
C TYR A 605 -12.69 -1.72 16.65
N ASP A 606 -11.50 -2.34 16.69
CA ASP A 606 -10.42 -2.00 17.62
C ASP A 606 -9.13 -1.72 16.83
N PRO A 607 -8.63 -0.47 16.82
CA PRO A 607 -7.38 -0.14 16.13
C PRO A 607 -6.12 -0.76 16.78
N GLY A 608 -6.23 -1.32 18.00
CA GLY A 608 -5.09 -1.82 18.75
C GLY A 608 -4.03 -0.74 18.98
N LEU A 609 -2.76 -1.12 18.83
CA LEU A 609 -1.62 -0.19 18.99
C LEU A 609 -1.14 0.42 17.67
N LYS A 610 -1.84 0.22 16.55
CA LYS A 610 -1.31 0.56 15.20
C LYS A 610 -0.94 2.03 15.02
N PHE A 611 -1.58 2.97 15.73
CA PHE A 611 -1.23 4.40 15.67
C PHE A 611 -0.06 4.80 16.58
N LYS A 612 0.25 3.97 17.58
CA LYS A 612 1.22 4.28 18.63
C LYS A 612 2.57 3.60 18.41
N LEU A 613 2.59 2.50 17.66
CA LEU A 613 3.82 1.79 17.31
C LEU A 613 4.68 2.67 16.40
N LYS A 614 5.81 3.14 16.91
CA LYS A 614 6.83 3.88 16.17
C LYS A 614 8.12 3.15 16.50
N GLU A 615 8.55 2.26 15.61
CA GLU A 615 9.70 1.38 15.80
C GLU A 615 10.99 1.99 15.27
#